data_AF-A0A1Q7QRL9-F1
#
_entry.id   AF-A0A1Q7QRL9-F1
#
_cell.length_a   1.000
_cell.length_b   1.000
_cell.length_c   1.000
_cell.angle_alpha   90.00
_cell.angle_beta   90.00
_cell.angle_gamma   90.00
#
_symmetry.space_group_name_H-M   'P 1'
#
loop_
_entity.id
_entity.type
_entity.pdbx_description
1 polymer ?
#
loop_
_entity_poly.entity_id
_entity_poly.type
_entity_poly.pdbx_seq_one_letter_code
_entity_poly.pdbx_strand_id
1 'polypeptide(L)'
;MSAEVDEPVMARLRRWPWWEEVAAPNPRGRWQLDLRAANRRQLVDAGVPVQQIETLDWCTFEHPELFYSFRRDGATGRNAAIVALESSAGGPPPSC
;
A
#
# COMPACT_ATOMS: atom_id res chain seq x y z
N MET A 1 -5.17 -8.46 -1.55
CA MET A 1 -3.85 -9.12 -1.38
C MET A 1 -3.59 -9.19 0.11
N SER A 2 -3.65 -10.38 0.70
CA SER A 2 -3.47 -10.54 2.15
C SER A 2 -2.06 -10.96 2.52
N ALA A 3 -1.38 -10.15 3.34
CA ALA A 3 -0.12 -10.50 3.96
C ALA A 3 -0.36 -11.23 5.28
N GLU A 4 0.45 -12.25 5.59
CA GLU A 4 0.38 -12.88 6.92
C GLU A 4 1.19 -12.05 7.92
N VAL A 5 0.60 -11.73 9.08
CA VAL A 5 1.20 -10.90 10.11
C VAL A 5 1.04 -11.50 11.52
N ASP A 6 1.80 -11.02 12.50
CA ASP A 6 1.72 -11.37 13.92
C ASP A 6 1.07 -10.29 14.78
N GLU A 7 0.97 -10.62 16.06
CA GLU A 7 0.50 -9.79 17.13
C GLU A 7 1.15 -8.39 17.20
N PRO A 8 2.48 -8.16 17.04
CA PRO A 8 3.02 -6.81 17.04
C PRO A 8 2.44 -5.89 15.95
N VAL A 9 2.13 -6.45 14.78
CA VAL A 9 1.45 -5.70 13.70
C VAL A 9 -0.02 -5.48 14.07
N MET A 10 -0.70 -6.52 14.55
CA MET A 10 -2.11 -6.42 14.92
C MET A 10 -2.34 -5.44 16.08
N ALA A 11 -1.47 -5.42 17.09
CA ALA A 11 -1.54 -4.48 18.20
C ALA A 11 -1.52 -3.02 17.72
N ARG A 12 -0.76 -2.72 16.66
CA ARG A 12 -0.75 -1.39 16.02
C ARG A 12 -1.98 -1.16 15.16
N LEU A 13 -2.46 -2.17 14.45
CA LEU A 13 -3.64 -2.07 13.58
C LEU A 13 -4.93 -1.82 14.37
N ARG A 14 -5.08 -2.43 15.56
CA ARG A 14 -6.28 -2.29 16.41
C ARG A 14 -6.54 -0.88 16.93
N ARG A 15 -5.62 0.08 16.72
CA ARG A 15 -5.87 1.51 17.00
C ARG A 15 -6.93 2.13 16.08
N TRP A 16 -7.18 1.51 14.92
CA TRP A 16 -8.22 1.96 14.00
C TRP A 16 -9.52 1.19 14.24
N PRO A 17 -10.68 1.86 14.33
CA PRO A 17 -11.97 1.22 14.61
C PRO A 17 -12.41 0.17 13.57
N TRP A 18 -11.96 0.33 12.31
CA TRP A 18 -12.32 -0.53 11.17
C TRP A 18 -11.35 -1.72 10.97
N TRP A 19 -10.49 -2.04 11.94
CA TRP A 19 -9.44 -3.06 11.75
C TRP A 19 -9.99 -4.45 11.37
N GLU A 20 -11.19 -4.81 11.84
CA GLU A 20 -11.84 -6.10 11.56
C GLU A 20 -12.22 -6.28 10.10
N GLU A 21 -12.37 -5.17 9.36
CA GLU A 21 -12.71 -5.21 7.95
C GLU A 21 -11.53 -5.59 7.06
N VAL A 22 -10.30 -5.43 7.56
CA VAL A 22 -9.07 -5.55 6.77
C VAL A 22 -8.15 -6.65 7.26
N ALA A 23 -8.46 -7.30 8.39
CA ALA A 23 -7.65 -8.38 8.94
C ALA A 23 -8.53 -9.51 9.47
N ALA A 24 -8.24 -10.74 9.03
CA ALA A 24 -8.91 -11.95 9.52
C ALA A 24 -7.90 -12.93 10.13
N PRO A 25 -8.20 -13.62 11.24
CA PRO A 25 -7.34 -14.68 11.76
C PRO A 25 -7.29 -15.85 10.77
N ASN A 26 -6.20 -16.61 10.80
CA ASN A 26 -6.02 -17.82 10.02
C ASN A 26 -5.80 -19.05 10.91
N PRO A 27 -5.91 -20.29 10.36
CA PRO A 27 -5.80 -21.53 11.14
C PRO A 27 -4.44 -21.73 11.84
N ARG A 28 -3.41 -20.97 11.49
CA ARG A 28 -2.06 -21.05 12.09
C ARG A 28 -1.89 -20.10 13.29
N GLY A 29 -2.96 -19.48 13.77
CA GLY A 29 -2.91 -18.49 14.85
C GLY A 29 -2.24 -17.18 14.43
N ARG A 30 -2.24 -16.87 13.13
CA ARG A 30 -1.75 -15.61 12.55
C ARG A 30 -2.91 -14.85 11.91
N TRP A 31 -2.65 -13.69 11.33
CA TRP A 31 -3.67 -12.87 10.66
C TRP A 31 -3.33 -12.66 9.19
N GLN A 32 -4.35 -12.68 8.34
CA GLN A 32 -4.31 -12.28 6.95
C GLN A 32 -4.79 -10.83 6.85
N LEU A 33 -3.85 -9.92 6.62
CA LEU A 33 -4.09 -8.47 6.54
C LEU A 33 -4.10 -8.00 5.09
N ASP A 34 -5.21 -7.41 4.63
CA ASP A 34 -5.27 -6.70 3.37
C ASP A 34 -4.74 -5.27 3.53
N LEU A 35 -3.49 -5.07 3.12
CA LEU A 35 -2.81 -3.78 3.20
C LEU A 35 -3.44 -2.71 2.30
N ARG A 36 -4.06 -3.11 1.17
CA ARG A 36 -4.70 -2.15 0.26
C ARG A 36 -5.99 -1.62 0.88
N ALA A 37 -6.80 -2.52 1.42
CA ALA A 37 -8.02 -2.14 2.14
C ALA A 37 -7.70 -1.26 3.36
N ALA A 38 -6.65 -1.60 4.12
CA ALA A 38 -6.20 -0.79 5.25
C ALA A 38 -5.78 0.63 4.83
N ASN A 39 -4.95 0.77 3.79
CA ASN A 39 -4.55 2.09 3.28
C ASN A 39 -5.75 2.88 2.73
N ARG A 40 -6.67 2.22 2.02
CA ARG A 40 -7.90 2.85 1.53
C ARG A 40 -8.74 3.42 2.67
N ARG A 41 -8.90 2.66 3.77
CA ARG A 41 -9.59 3.16 4.97
C ARG A 41 -8.88 4.36 5.59
N GLN A 42 -7.54 4.33 5.70
CA GLN A 42 -6.77 5.47 6.19
C GLN A 42 -6.92 6.72 5.32
N LEU A 43 -6.96 6.59 3.99
CA LEU A 43 -7.17 7.71 3.07
C LEU A 43 -8.57 8.31 3.21
N VAL A 44 -9.60 7.47 3.37
CA VAL A 44 -10.98 7.92 3.60
C VAL A 44 -11.10 8.65 4.94
N ASP A 45 -10.51 8.12 6.01
CA ASP A 45 -10.48 8.79 7.32
C ASP A 45 -9.74 10.14 7.27
N ALA A 46 -8.74 10.27 6.38
CA ALA A 46 -8.03 11.52 6.13
C ALA A 46 -8.81 12.52 5.26
N GLY A 47 -10.02 12.17 4.82
CA GLY A 47 -10.92 13.04 4.04
C GLY A 47 -10.78 12.93 2.53
N VAL A 48 -10.03 11.96 2.00
CA VAL A 48 -9.96 11.73 0.56
C VAL A 48 -11.29 11.12 0.07
N PRO A 49 -11.99 11.73 -0.91
CA PRO A 49 -13.22 11.18 -1.45
C PRO A 49 -13.01 9.78 -2.02
N VAL A 50 -13.93 8.88 -1.68
CA VAL A 50 -13.86 7.46 -2.09
C VAL A 50 -13.72 7.30 -3.61
N GLN A 51 -14.39 8.16 -4.37
CA GLN A 51 -14.39 8.14 -5.84
C GLN A 51 -13.05 8.57 -6.44
N GLN A 52 -12.16 9.18 -5.65
CA GLN A 52 -10.81 9.59 -6.06
C GLN A 52 -9.72 8.62 -5.57
N ILE A 53 -10.12 7.48 -5.00
CA ILE A 53 -9.18 6.44 -4.53
C ILE A 53 -9.27 5.24 -5.47
N GLU A 54 -8.25 5.09 -6.31
CA GLU A 54 -8.09 3.90 -7.13
C GLU A 54 -7.14 2.90 -6.45
N THR A 55 -7.34 1.62 -6.75
CA THR A 55 -6.52 0.53 -6.23
C THR A 55 -6.01 -0.29 -7.40
N LEU A 56 -4.71 -0.58 -7.41
CA LEU A 56 -4.11 -1.52 -8.34
C LEU A 56 -4.30 -2.94 -7.81
N ASP A 57 -4.94 -3.79 -8.61
CA ASP A 57 -5.17 -5.20 -8.26
C ASP A 57 -3.94 -6.10 -8.44
N TRP A 58 -2.79 -5.51 -8.73
CA TRP A 58 -1.54 -6.22 -8.97
C TRP A 58 -0.90 -6.65 -7.64
N CYS A 59 -0.35 -7.86 -7.62
CA CYS A 59 0.35 -8.42 -6.47
C CYS A 59 1.82 -8.66 -6.81
N THR A 60 2.73 -8.07 -6.03
CA THR A 60 4.18 -8.22 -6.26
C THR A 60 4.65 -9.66 -6.08
N PHE A 61 3.96 -10.45 -5.25
CA PHE A 61 4.26 -11.87 -5.05
C PHE A 61 3.84 -12.73 -6.26
N GLU A 62 2.66 -12.47 -6.84
CA GLU A 62 2.05 -13.31 -7.89
C GLU A 62 2.62 -13.04 -9.30
N HIS A 63 3.24 -11.88 -9.53
CA HIS A 63 3.81 -11.49 -10.83
C HIS A 63 5.35 -11.38 -10.78
N PRO A 64 6.08 -12.51 -10.70
CA PRO A 64 7.56 -12.52 -10.64
C PRO A 64 8.24 -11.92 -11.87
N GLU A 65 7.58 -11.95 -13.02
CA GLU A 65 8.06 -11.39 -14.28
C GLU A 65 8.01 -9.85 -14.33
N LEU A 66 7.25 -9.23 -13.43
CA LEU A 66 7.02 -7.77 -13.41
C LEU A 66 7.59 -7.10 -12.15
N PHE A 67 7.68 -7.83 -11.03
CA PHE A 67 8.05 -7.24 -9.75
C PHE A 67 9.04 -8.07 -8.93
N TYR A 68 9.97 -7.35 -8.30
CA TYR A 68 10.69 -7.86 -7.13
C TYR A 68 9.73 -8.08 -5.95
N SER A 69 9.88 -9.20 -5.22
CA SER A 69 9.09 -9.50 -4.02
C SER A 69 9.96 -10.09 -2.92
N PHE A 70 10.14 -9.34 -1.83
CA PHE A 70 10.93 -9.79 -0.68
C PHE A 70 10.35 -11.07 -0.04
N ARG A 71 9.02 -11.23 0.00
CA ARG A 71 8.37 -12.42 0.58
C ARG A 71 8.66 -13.69 -0.22
N ARG A 72 8.82 -13.57 -1.53
CA ARG A 72 9.11 -14.69 -2.45
C ARG A 72 10.61 -14.95 -2.55
N ASP A 73 11.40 -13.90 -2.75
CA ASP A 73 12.79 -13.99 -3.21
C ASP A 73 13.81 -13.74 -2.07
N GLY A 74 13.37 -13.24 -0.93
CA GLY A 74 14.27 -12.81 0.15
C GLY A 74 15.14 -11.63 -0.27
N ALA A 75 16.45 -11.85 -0.39
CA ALA A 75 17.38 -10.83 -0.86
C ALA A 75 17.18 -10.56 -2.36
N THR A 76 16.44 -9.48 -2.68
CA THR A 76 16.03 -9.12 -4.05
C THR A 76 16.17 -7.61 -4.30
N GLY A 77 15.90 -7.17 -5.52
CA GLY A 77 15.85 -5.75 -5.92
C GLY A 77 14.69 -4.97 -5.30
N ARG A 78 14.49 -3.71 -5.72
CA ARG A 78 13.40 -2.85 -5.23
C ARG A 78 12.73 -2.15 -6.42
N ASN A 79 11.41 -2.14 -6.42
CA ASN A 79 10.62 -1.31 -7.33
C ASN A 79 10.51 0.11 -6.76
N ALA A 80 10.31 1.10 -7.63
CA ALA A 80 10.04 2.48 -7.24
C ALA A 80 8.75 2.98 -7.90
N ALA A 81 7.96 3.76 -7.16
CA ALA A 81 6.82 4.51 -7.69
C ALA A 81 7.17 6.00 -7.62
N ILE A 82 7.10 6.70 -8.76
CA ILE A 82 7.49 8.10 -8.89
C ILE A 82 6.28 8.89 -9.37
N VAL A 83 6.01 10.01 -8.69
CA VAL A 83 5.03 11.01 -9.11
C VAL A 83 5.73 12.36 -9.14
N ALA A 84 5.56 13.10 -10.23
CA ALA A 84 6.13 14.43 -10.40
C ALA A 84 5.13 15.30 -11.15
N LEU A 85 5.12 16.59 -10.81
CA LEU A 85 4.50 17.59 -11.67
C LEU A 85 5.48 17.89 -12.80
N GLU A 86 4.97 17.88 -14.03
CA GLU A 86 5.77 18.34 -15.15
C GLU A 86 5.95 19.86 -15.00
N SER A 87 7.20 20.32 -15.09
CA SER A 87 7.46 21.75 -15.17
C SER A 87 6.93 22.22 -16.52
N SER A 88 5.97 23.15 -16.52
CA SER A 88 5.63 23.86 -17.74
C SER A 88 6.87 24.62 -18.21
N ALA A 89 7.49 24.18 -19.30
CA ALA A 89 8.38 25.04 -20.06
C ALA A 89 7.53 26.22 -20.58
N GLY A 90 7.66 27.39 -19.97
CA GLY A 90 6.79 28.53 -20.30
C GLY A 90 7.13 29.84 -19.60
N GLY A 91 8.36 30.34 -19.78
CA GLY A 91 8.72 31.73 -19.47
C GLY A 91 10.24 31.92 -19.35
N PRO A 92 10.86 32.90 -20.04
CA PRO A 92 12.26 33.22 -19.78
C PRO A 92 12.45 33.67 -18.32
N PRO A 93 13.62 33.40 -17.71
CA PRO A 93 13.91 33.87 -16.36
C PRO A 93 13.75 35.39 -16.26
N PRO A 94 13.33 35.94 -15.11
CA PRO A 94 13.24 37.38 -14.94
C PRO A 94 14.60 38.02 -15.22
N SER A 95 14.62 39.01 -16.12
CA SER A 95 15.80 39.86 -16.31
C SER A 95 16.05 40.64 -15.03
N CYS A 96 17.31 40.62 -14.56
CA CYS A 96 17.81 41.51 -13.51
C CYS A 96 17.56 42.99 -13.84
#